data_AF-A0A954Y812-F1
#
_entry.id   AF-A0A954Y812-F1
#
_cell.length_a   1.000
_cell.length_b   1.000
_cell.length_c   1.000
_cell.angle_alpha   90.00
_cell.angle_beta   90.00
_cell.angle_gamma   90.00
#
_symmetry.space_group_name_H-M   'P 1'
#
loop_
_entity.id
_entity.type
_entity.pdbx_description
1 polymer ?
#
loop_
_entity_poly.entity_id
_entity_poly.type
_entity_poly.pdbx_seq_one_letter_code
_entity_poly.pdbx_strand_id
1 'polypeptide(L)'
;TFSPLLPDDSDARIYIWVRDGWTVDEGSFRADARQAGHHAPTVFVYVPRRFSDELRSAIIDYKAAVTTLDKRGVPNSPEGAEARAAMETTRLHAEQRINALLDDVLAGTRVLQGGGAEVLGNDLTAALTEAVEAGLQRLYTQFHIADSPHWDKVYARAKQGAPDALKAIGYDGEPAQQPVCKQLLAFIGPGKTGADLRSHFEAGPYGWPRDAIDGALQVLLVAGDLRAVDERSRPVGPTELDRRAAGKTTFRIESVNPSAAQRIQIRKLFQQAGIANVKSNEELAAVPDFLATLEDLAAHAGGDAPRPALPATDQLRDLRMTSGNEQLLAIYNQREELSQAITEWRDLAARIQARWPAWQTLQRLLAHADDLPDVPMIRTQRDSIVTHRQLIATQDLVQPQVDAVAQTLRAELNRLSAAYADAFAAGMARLDANADWAGLSTIEQNELLQRRHLTEEDRPRVNVGSTDAILATLDAISLSAFADRIAALSGRFDRVITDVAKLVEPETTFVALPRRTFRTAAEVDAWLDDVGSQLKQAVANGPVSLE
;
A
#
# COMPACT_ATOMS: atom_id res chain seq x y z
N THR A 1 25.80 0.65 53.37
CA THR A 1 25.42 -0.59 54.06
C THR A 1 26.29 -0.78 55.29
N PHE A 2 25.70 -1.25 56.39
CA PHE A 2 26.39 -1.61 57.64
C PHE A 2 26.53 -3.14 57.78
N SER A 3 26.24 -3.89 56.71
CA SER A 3 26.32 -5.35 56.70
C SER A 3 27.75 -5.84 56.96
N PRO A 4 27.91 -7.02 57.62
CA PRO A 4 29.20 -7.65 57.80
C PRO A 4 29.87 -8.04 56.47
N LEU A 5 29.10 -8.23 55.40
CA LEU A 5 29.57 -8.56 54.06
C LEU A 5 29.22 -7.46 53.07
N LEU A 6 30.12 -7.21 52.12
CA LEU A 6 29.86 -6.33 50.98
C LEU A 6 28.78 -6.97 50.08
N PRO A 7 27.77 -6.22 49.60
CA PRO A 7 26.74 -6.75 48.73
C PRO A 7 27.31 -7.34 47.44
N ASP A 8 26.72 -8.44 46.95
CA ASP A 8 27.18 -9.13 45.74
C ASP A 8 27.07 -8.26 44.46
N ASP A 9 26.23 -7.23 44.46
CA ASP A 9 26.06 -6.27 43.36
C ASP A 9 26.95 -5.02 43.50
N SER A 10 28.02 -5.07 44.30
CA SER A 10 28.90 -3.93 44.57
C SER A 10 29.67 -3.41 43.36
N ASP A 11 29.79 -4.21 42.31
CA ASP A 11 30.42 -3.80 41.06
C ASP A 11 29.44 -3.10 40.11
N ALA A 12 28.14 -3.18 40.39
CA ALA A 12 27.07 -2.58 39.57
C ALA A 12 26.46 -1.32 40.19
N ARG A 13 26.77 -1.01 41.46
CA ARG A 13 26.20 0.11 42.21
C ARG A 13 27.23 0.76 43.13
N ILE A 14 27.03 2.03 43.44
CA ILE A 14 27.83 2.71 44.47
C ILE A 14 27.34 2.28 45.85
N TYR A 15 28.19 1.59 46.60
CA TYR A 15 27.97 1.35 48.01
C TYR A 15 28.95 2.14 48.87
N ILE A 16 28.42 2.74 49.93
CA ILE A 16 29.21 3.17 51.08
C ILE A 16 29.18 2.01 52.08
N TRP A 17 30.27 1.27 52.20
CA TRP A 17 30.41 0.15 53.12
C TRP A 17 31.05 0.62 54.42
N VAL A 18 30.25 0.66 55.48
CA VAL A 18 30.67 1.20 56.78
C VAL A 18 31.06 0.05 57.71
N ARG A 19 32.26 0.15 58.29
CA ARG A 19 32.85 -0.79 59.25
C ARG A 19 33.21 -0.04 60.52
N ASP A 20 32.97 -0.67 61.66
CA ASP A 20 33.27 -0.07 62.95
C ASP A 20 34.41 -0.82 63.66
N GLY A 21 35.23 -0.08 64.41
CA GLY A 21 36.36 -0.63 65.14
C GLY A 21 35.98 -1.49 66.36
N TRP A 22 34.70 -1.62 66.70
CA TRP A 22 34.24 -2.52 67.76
C TRP A 22 34.04 -3.94 67.23
N THR A 23 33.80 -4.10 65.93
CA THR A 23 33.62 -5.39 65.27
C THR A 23 34.84 -5.85 64.47
N VAL A 24 35.61 -4.92 63.88
CA VAL A 24 36.66 -5.23 62.90
C VAL A 24 37.90 -4.39 63.15
N ASP A 25 39.09 -4.97 62.98
CA ASP A 25 40.34 -4.21 63.10
C ASP A 25 40.62 -3.37 61.84
N GLU A 26 41.32 -2.23 62.02
CA GLU A 26 41.64 -1.30 60.91
C GLU A 26 42.50 -1.97 59.82
N GLY A 27 43.33 -2.95 60.18
CA GLY A 27 44.19 -3.68 59.25
C GLY A 27 43.37 -4.51 58.27
N SER A 28 42.43 -5.30 58.77
CA SER A 28 41.48 -6.09 57.98
C SER A 28 40.63 -5.18 57.09
N PHE A 29 40.12 -4.06 57.61
CA PHE A 29 39.38 -3.07 56.81
C PHE A 29 40.21 -2.53 55.63
N ARG A 30 41.49 -2.18 55.87
CA ARG A 30 42.39 -1.71 54.80
C ARG A 30 42.71 -2.81 53.79
N ALA A 31 42.80 -4.07 54.25
CA ALA A 31 43.00 -5.22 53.38
C ALA A 31 41.79 -5.43 52.46
N ASP A 32 40.57 -5.36 52.98
CA ASP A 32 39.33 -5.48 52.21
C ASP A 32 39.24 -4.39 51.11
N ALA A 33 39.54 -3.14 51.47
CA ALA A 33 39.56 -2.02 50.52
C ALA A 33 40.59 -2.21 49.40
N ARG A 34 41.76 -2.81 49.70
CA ARG A 34 42.79 -3.14 48.70
C ARG A 34 42.38 -4.32 47.82
N GLN A 35 41.77 -5.35 48.41
CA GLN A 35 41.35 -6.56 47.71
C GLN A 35 40.24 -6.27 46.69
N ALA A 36 39.38 -5.28 46.95
CA ALA A 36 38.39 -4.81 45.98
C ALA A 36 39.02 -4.26 44.68
N GLY A 37 40.28 -3.82 44.73
CA GLY A 37 41.02 -3.33 43.56
C GLY A 37 40.70 -1.89 43.16
N HIS A 38 41.57 -1.31 42.33
CA HIS A 38 41.53 0.12 41.98
C HIS A 38 40.31 0.54 41.13
N HIS A 39 39.66 -0.42 40.47
CA HIS A 39 38.48 -0.17 39.63
C HIS A 39 37.17 -0.35 40.38
N ALA A 40 37.20 -0.83 41.63
CA ALA A 40 35.97 -0.99 42.41
C ALA A 40 35.34 0.39 42.68
N PRO A 41 34.03 0.53 42.46
CA PRO A 41 33.30 1.77 42.67
C PRO A 41 32.83 1.93 44.13
N THR A 42 33.11 0.94 44.99
CA THR A 42 32.75 0.94 46.41
C THR A 42 33.58 1.93 47.21
N VAL A 43 32.91 2.66 48.11
CA VAL A 43 33.50 3.55 49.10
C VAL A 43 33.53 2.85 50.45
N PHE A 44 34.69 2.77 51.07
CA PHE A 44 34.94 2.08 52.33
C PHE A 44 35.05 3.11 53.45
N VAL A 45 34.26 2.96 54.51
CA VAL A 45 34.24 3.90 55.64
C VAL A 45 34.55 3.15 56.92
N TYR A 46 35.57 3.60 57.65
CA TYR A 46 35.95 3.01 58.93
C TYR A 46 35.74 3.99 60.07
N VAL A 47 34.85 3.63 60.98
CA VAL A 47 34.58 4.36 62.22
C VAL A 47 35.50 3.79 63.31
N PRO A 48 36.53 4.53 63.78
CA PRO A 48 37.50 3.98 64.70
C PRO A 48 36.90 3.74 66.08
N ARG A 49 37.37 2.69 66.76
CA ARG A 49 37.07 2.47 68.18
C ARG A 49 37.84 3.47 69.04
N ARG A 50 37.22 4.59 69.35
CA ARG A 50 37.73 5.61 70.29
C ARG A 50 36.78 5.77 71.48
N PHE A 51 37.32 6.18 72.63
CA PHE A 51 36.57 6.51 73.84
C PHE A 51 35.52 5.48 74.27
N SER A 52 35.75 4.19 74.00
CA SER A 52 34.71 3.15 74.16
C SER A 52 34.16 3.04 75.58
N ASP A 53 35.02 3.17 76.59
CA ASP A 53 34.62 3.07 77.99
C ASP A 53 33.95 4.35 78.49
N GLU A 54 34.47 5.51 78.07
CA GLU A 54 33.88 6.82 78.38
C GLU A 54 32.51 7.00 77.75
N LEU A 55 32.35 6.61 76.48
CA LEU A 55 31.07 6.65 75.78
C LEU A 55 30.06 5.69 76.43
N ARG A 56 30.52 4.48 76.81
CA ARG A 56 29.69 3.54 77.57
C ARG A 56 29.23 4.14 78.90
N SER A 57 30.15 4.75 79.67
CA SER A 57 29.83 5.39 80.95
C SER A 57 28.82 6.52 80.76
N ALA A 58 29.05 7.43 79.81
CA ALA A 58 28.15 8.53 79.53
C ALA A 58 26.75 8.06 79.08
N ILE A 59 26.68 6.99 78.27
CA ILE A 59 25.40 6.35 77.89
C ILE A 59 24.70 5.75 79.11
N ILE A 60 25.43 5.09 80.01
CA ILE A 60 24.86 4.54 81.26
C ILE A 60 24.30 5.68 82.12
N ASP A 61 25.06 6.75 82.32
CA ASP A 61 24.65 7.91 83.11
C ASP A 61 23.42 8.59 82.51
N TYR A 62 23.42 8.79 81.19
CA TYR A 62 22.26 9.32 80.46
C TYR A 62 21.03 8.43 80.64
N LYS A 63 21.15 7.13 80.39
CA LYS A 63 20.02 6.18 80.53
C LYS A 63 19.53 6.08 81.96
N ALA A 64 20.42 6.11 82.95
CA ALA A 64 20.08 6.08 84.37
C ALA A 64 19.33 7.35 84.79
N ALA A 65 19.79 8.53 84.35
CA ALA A 65 19.13 9.81 84.61
C ALA A 65 17.74 9.87 83.95
N VAL A 66 17.63 9.52 82.66
CA VAL A 66 16.34 9.44 81.94
C VAL A 66 15.38 8.49 82.65
N THR A 67 15.82 7.26 82.93
CA THR A 67 14.97 6.26 83.60
C THR A 67 14.49 6.73 84.98
N THR A 68 15.33 7.47 85.71
CA THR A 68 14.98 8.01 87.03
C THR A 68 13.95 9.13 86.92
N LEU A 69 14.15 10.07 85.98
CA LEU A 69 13.22 11.16 85.71
C LEU A 69 11.84 10.64 85.28
N ASP A 70 11.82 9.64 84.39
CA ASP A 70 10.60 9.03 83.88
C ASP A 70 9.85 8.26 84.98
N LYS A 71 10.57 7.48 85.80
CA LYS A 71 9.96 6.67 86.87
C LYS A 71 9.47 7.49 88.05
N ARG A 72 10.14 8.59 88.40
CA ARG A 72 9.83 9.39 89.61
C ARG A 72 8.85 10.53 89.34
N GLY A 73 8.71 10.99 88.09
CA GLY A 73 7.74 12.01 87.71
C GLY A 73 8.04 13.39 88.33
N VAL A 74 7.01 14.25 88.43
CA VAL A 74 7.14 15.61 89.01
C VAL A 74 6.88 15.53 90.52
N PRO A 75 7.85 15.87 91.37
CA PRO A 75 7.71 15.80 92.82
C PRO A 75 6.95 17.01 93.40
N ASN A 76 6.31 16.80 94.56
CA ASN A 76 5.51 17.82 95.27
C ASN A 76 6.24 18.47 96.46
N SER A 77 7.51 18.12 96.69
CA SER A 77 8.34 18.68 97.78
C SER A 77 9.52 19.50 97.23
N PRO A 78 10.00 20.53 97.95
CA PRO A 78 11.20 21.29 97.58
C PRO A 78 12.42 20.40 97.36
N GLU A 79 12.67 19.44 98.26
CA GLU A 79 13.80 18.49 98.17
C GLU A 79 13.66 17.56 96.95
N GLY A 80 12.43 17.27 96.54
CA GLY A 80 12.16 16.47 95.35
C GLY A 80 12.43 17.27 94.08
N ALA A 81 12.01 18.54 94.05
CA ALA A 81 12.27 19.43 92.92
C ALA A 81 13.78 19.63 92.71
N GLU A 82 14.55 19.79 93.80
CA GLU A 82 16.02 19.84 93.75
C GLU A 82 16.63 18.53 93.23
N ALA A 83 16.17 17.37 93.72
CA ALA A 83 16.64 16.07 93.24
C ALA A 83 16.32 15.83 91.75
N ARG A 84 15.14 16.27 91.29
CA ARG A 84 14.76 16.23 89.88
C ARG A 84 15.65 17.14 89.03
N ALA A 85 15.87 18.39 89.46
CA ALA A 85 16.74 19.33 88.77
C ALA A 85 18.18 18.77 88.64
N ALA A 86 18.71 18.16 89.70
CA ALA A 86 20.02 17.49 89.66
C ALA A 86 20.07 16.33 88.64
N MET A 87 19.00 15.54 88.54
CA MET A 87 18.89 14.48 87.53
C MET A 87 18.73 15.04 86.10
N GLU A 88 18.02 16.15 85.90
CA GLU A 88 17.94 16.84 84.61
C GLU A 88 19.30 17.40 84.19
N THR A 89 20.06 18.00 85.11
CA THR A 89 21.44 18.43 84.88
C THR A 89 22.35 17.25 84.55
N THR A 90 22.22 16.12 85.25
CA THR A 90 22.98 14.89 84.96
C THR A 90 22.67 14.36 83.56
N ARG A 91 21.38 14.34 83.17
CA ARG A 91 20.95 13.96 81.82
C ARG A 91 21.57 14.87 80.75
N LEU A 92 21.50 16.19 80.93
CA LEU A 92 22.03 17.17 79.97
C LEU A 92 23.55 17.07 79.84
N HIS A 93 24.28 16.93 80.95
CA HIS A 93 25.73 16.76 80.91
C HIS A 93 26.13 15.44 80.24
N ALA A 94 25.44 14.34 80.55
CA ALA A 94 25.70 13.06 79.91
C ALA A 94 25.39 13.12 78.40
N GLU A 95 24.32 13.79 77.99
CA GLU A 95 23.97 14.02 76.58
C GLU A 95 25.03 14.86 75.84
N GLN A 96 25.46 15.97 76.42
CA GLN A 96 26.54 16.79 75.88
C GLN A 96 27.84 16.01 75.78
N ARG A 97 28.16 15.18 76.78
CA ARG A 97 29.36 14.33 76.77
C ARG A 97 29.27 13.26 75.69
N ILE A 98 28.12 12.61 75.51
CA ILE A 98 27.89 11.65 74.43
C ILE A 98 28.12 12.33 73.08
N ASN A 99 27.51 13.49 72.83
CA ASN A 99 27.65 14.19 71.55
C ASN A 99 29.11 14.59 71.28
N ALA A 100 29.81 15.16 72.26
CA ALA A 100 31.23 15.50 72.10
C ALA A 100 32.10 14.28 71.79
N LEU A 101 31.86 13.15 72.48
CA LEU A 101 32.59 11.90 72.21
C LEU A 101 32.26 11.32 70.82
N LEU A 102 31.01 11.43 70.36
CA LEU A 102 30.60 11.02 69.02
C LEU A 102 31.23 11.90 67.95
N ASP A 103 31.29 13.22 68.16
CA ASP A 103 31.96 14.15 67.24
C ASP A 103 33.44 13.79 67.07
N ASP A 104 34.14 13.46 68.17
CA ASP A 104 35.55 13.03 68.12
C ASP A 104 35.74 11.66 67.44
N VAL A 105 34.77 10.74 67.58
CA VAL A 105 34.75 9.45 66.87
C VAL A 105 34.54 9.67 65.37
N LEU A 106 33.57 10.52 65.00
CA LEU A 106 33.25 10.84 63.60
C LEU A 106 34.40 11.59 62.93
N ALA A 107 35.05 12.53 63.62
CA ALA A 107 36.26 13.21 63.14
C ALA A 107 37.44 12.25 62.92
N GLY A 108 37.46 11.11 63.62
CA GLY A 108 38.44 10.03 63.40
C GLY A 108 38.09 9.07 62.27
N THR A 109 36.92 9.21 61.64
CA THR A 109 36.45 8.31 60.59
C THR A 109 37.32 8.43 59.35
N ARG A 110 37.70 7.30 58.77
CA ARG A 110 38.51 7.24 57.55
C ARG A 110 37.67 6.81 56.37
N VAL A 111 37.86 7.46 55.23
CA VAL A 111 37.22 7.10 53.96
C VAL A 111 38.29 6.59 53.02
N LEU A 112 38.14 5.36 52.53
CA LEU A 112 38.99 4.78 51.49
C LEU A 112 38.18 4.53 50.22
N GLN A 113 38.83 4.67 49.07
CA GLN A 113 38.32 4.19 47.79
C GLN A 113 38.75 2.74 47.54
N GLY A 114 38.09 2.06 46.60
CA GLY A 114 38.58 0.79 46.05
C GLY A 114 40.06 0.89 45.66
N GLY A 115 40.86 -0.09 46.09
CA GLY A 115 42.32 -0.10 46.00
C GLY A 115 43.03 0.42 47.25
N GLY A 116 42.29 0.89 48.26
CA GLY A 116 42.82 1.24 49.58
C GLY A 116 43.43 2.65 49.70
N ALA A 117 43.20 3.52 48.72
CA ALA A 117 43.61 4.92 48.78
C ALA A 117 42.70 5.72 49.72
N GLU A 118 43.27 6.49 50.63
CA GLU A 118 42.54 7.31 51.60
C GLU A 118 42.14 8.64 50.98
N VAL A 119 40.86 9.02 51.12
CA VAL A 119 40.30 10.28 50.64
C VAL A 119 40.25 11.25 51.79
N LEU A 120 40.90 12.40 51.62
CA LEU A 120 41.00 13.44 52.64
C LEU A 120 40.07 14.59 52.27
N GLY A 121 39.13 14.91 53.14
CA GLY A 121 38.23 16.06 52.99
C GLY A 121 38.26 16.94 54.24
N ASN A 122 37.73 18.16 54.12
CA ASN A 122 37.61 19.09 55.26
C ASN A 122 36.73 18.53 56.39
N ASP A 123 35.73 17.75 56.02
CA ASP A 123 34.87 16.98 56.91
C ASP A 123 34.54 15.62 56.26
N LEU A 124 33.83 14.77 57.01
CA LEU A 124 33.41 13.45 56.54
C LEU A 124 32.51 13.54 55.30
N THR A 125 31.67 14.57 55.20
CA THR A 125 30.74 14.75 54.08
C THR A 125 31.50 15.03 52.78
N ALA A 126 32.48 15.94 52.83
CA ALA A 126 33.35 16.27 51.72
C ALA A 126 34.18 15.06 51.26
N ALA A 127 34.79 14.34 52.21
CA ALA A 127 35.55 13.13 51.91
C ALA A 127 34.68 12.03 51.27
N LEU A 128 33.46 11.84 51.75
CA LEU A 128 32.50 10.91 51.16
C LEU A 128 32.06 11.35 49.77
N THR A 129 31.82 12.64 49.56
CA THR A 129 31.38 13.18 48.26
C THR A 129 32.44 12.94 47.20
N GLU A 130 33.69 13.28 47.50
CA GLU A 130 34.83 13.04 46.60
C GLU A 130 35.04 11.53 46.33
N ALA A 131 34.92 10.69 47.37
CA ALA A 131 35.04 9.25 47.22
C ALA A 131 33.92 8.66 46.33
N VAL A 132 32.69 9.16 46.48
CA VAL A 132 31.53 8.76 45.67
C VAL A 132 31.69 9.24 44.23
N GLU A 133 32.12 10.48 43.99
CA GLU A 133 32.38 11.00 42.64
C GLU A 133 33.45 10.17 41.91
N ALA A 134 34.54 9.83 42.59
CA ALA A 134 35.55 8.93 42.06
C ALA A 134 35.00 7.51 41.80
N GLY A 135 34.13 7.01 42.68
CA GLY A 135 33.42 5.75 42.49
C GLY A 135 32.52 5.76 41.26
N LEU A 136 31.81 6.86 41.01
CA LEU A 136 30.97 7.06 39.82
C LEU A 136 31.79 7.04 38.53
N GLN A 137 32.95 7.71 38.52
CA GLN A 137 33.86 7.69 37.37
C GLN A 137 34.39 6.28 37.06
N ARG A 138 34.61 5.46 38.09
CA ARG A 138 35.03 4.05 37.95
C ARG A 138 33.90 3.15 37.48
N LEU A 139 32.68 3.38 37.94
CA LEU A 139 31.49 2.63 37.54
C LEU A 139 31.09 2.92 36.09
N TYR A 140 31.14 4.20 35.69
CA TYR A 140 30.67 4.68 34.38
C TYR A 140 31.80 5.24 33.52
N THR A 141 32.79 4.41 33.18
CA THR A 141 33.97 4.83 32.40
C THR A 141 33.65 5.41 31.01
N GLN A 142 32.48 5.07 30.45
CA GLN A 142 32.03 5.47 29.11
C GLN A 142 30.93 6.57 29.17
N PHE A 143 30.69 7.17 30.34
CA PHE A 143 29.66 8.22 30.49
C PHE A 143 29.91 9.43 29.60
N HIS A 144 31.17 9.84 29.47
CA HIS A 144 31.61 11.00 28.68
C HIS A 144 31.17 10.96 27.20
N ILE A 145 30.87 9.78 26.64
CA ILE A 145 30.39 9.63 25.26
C ILE A 145 29.01 10.29 25.07
N ALA A 146 28.15 10.25 26.09
CA ALA A 146 26.80 10.79 26.05
C ALA A 146 26.61 12.00 26.99
N ASP A 147 27.70 12.58 27.49
CA ASP A 147 27.67 13.67 28.47
C ASP A 147 27.30 15.01 27.82
N SER A 148 25.99 15.18 27.59
CA SER A 148 25.43 16.43 27.08
C SER A 148 24.05 16.70 27.69
N PRO A 149 23.78 17.95 28.13
CA PRO A 149 22.48 18.32 28.70
C PRO A 149 21.40 18.59 27.64
N HIS A 150 21.64 18.30 26.35
CA HIS A 150 20.75 18.68 25.24
C HIS A 150 20.14 17.49 24.49
N TRP A 151 20.24 16.28 25.03
CA TRP A 151 19.65 15.08 24.42
C TRP A 151 18.11 15.10 24.39
N ASP A 152 17.48 15.80 25.33
CA ASP A 152 16.04 16.09 25.32
C ASP A 152 15.62 16.83 24.04
N LYS A 153 16.42 17.83 23.61
CA LYS A 153 16.20 18.60 22.39
C LYS A 153 16.44 17.77 21.13
N VAL A 154 17.46 16.89 21.15
CA VAL A 154 17.71 15.94 20.05
C VAL A 154 16.48 15.06 19.85
N TYR A 155 15.95 14.46 20.91
CA TYR A 155 14.75 13.63 20.84
C TYR A 155 13.55 14.42 20.30
N ALA A 156 13.29 15.63 20.82
CA ALA A 156 12.17 16.46 20.39
C ALA A 156 12.23 16.81 18.90
N ARG A 157 13.41 17.19 18.38
CA ARG A 157 13.64 17.49 16.96
C ARG A 157 13.51 16.25 16.09
N ALA A 158 14.14 15.14 16.48
CA ALA A 158 14.09 13.90 15.73
C ALA A 158 12.66 13.32 15.68
N LYS A 159 11.88 13.46 16.75
CA LYS A 159 10.46 13.07 16.76
C LYS A 159 9.61 13.84 15.74
N GLN A 160 9.99 15.07 15.40
CA GLN A 160 9.36 15.87 14.34
C GLN A 160 9.89 15.50 12.94
N GLY A 161 10.79 14.53 12.82
CA GLY A 161 11.40 14.13 11.56
C GLY A 161 12.54 15.05 11.09
N ALA A 162 13.09 15.89 11.97
CA ALA A 162 14.18 16.79 11.61
C ALA A 162 15.50 16.00 11.39
N PRO A 163 16.11 16.06 10.19
CA PRO A 163 17.32 15.30 9.89
C PRO A 163 18.58 15.85 10.58
N ASP A 164 18.53 17.09 11.09
CA ASP A 164 19.65 17.81 11.72
C ASP A 164 19.55 17.86 13.26
N ALA A 165 18.80 16.94 13.87
CA ALA A 165 18.55 16.92 15.30
C ALA A 165 19.83 16.89 16.15
N LEU A 166 20.88 16.19 15.69
CA LEU A 166 22.18 16.08 16.38
C LEU A 166 22.94 17.41 16.50
N LYS A 167 22.57 18.45 15.75
CA LYS A 167 23.15 19.80 15.93
C LYS A 167 22.87 20.37 17.31
N ALA A 168 21.81 19.90 18.00
CA ALA A 168 21.50 20.33 19.36
C ALA A 168 22.59 19.96 20.38
N ILE A 169 23.40 18.94 20.09
CA ILE A 169 24.57 18.53 20.89
C ILE A 169 25.90 18.91 20.21
N GLY A 170 25.87 19.78 19.20
CA GLY A 170 27.07 20.27 18.51
C GLY A 170 27.68 19.31 17.49
N TYR A 171 26.96 18.27 17.07
CA TYR A 171 27.43 17.33 16.05
C TYR A 171 26.83 17.64 14.68
N ASP A 172 27.68 17.85 13.67
CA ASP A 172 27.31 18.18 12.29
C ASP A 172 27.94 17.19 11.30
N GLY A 173 27.51 15.94 11.39
CA GLY A 173 27.99 14.84 10.57
C GLY A 173 26.91 13.78 10.36
N GLU A 174 27.28 12.66 9.74
CA GLU A 174 26.38 11.53 9.53
C GLU A 174 25.95 10.89 10.87
N PRO A 175 24.64 10.70 11.12
CA PRO A 175 24.16 10.14 12.37
C PRO A 175 24.80 8.81 12.78
N ALA A 176 25.04 7.90 11.82
CA ALA A 176 25.68 6.61 12.07
C ALA A 176 27.13 6.72 12.60
N GLN A 177 27.81 7.84 12.37
CA GLN A 177 29.19 8.08 12.83
C GLN A 177 29.27 8.79 14.18
N GLN A 178 28.15 9.28 14.71
CA GLN A 178 28.11 9.91 16.02
C GLN A 178 28.43 8.86 17.11
N PRO A 179 29.27 9.15 18.13
CA PRO A 179 29.75 8.16 19.09
C PRO A 179 28.67 7.33 19.84
N VAL A 180 27.58 7.96 20.29
CA VAL A 180 26.43 7.27 20.94
C VAL A 180 25.70 6.41 19.92
N CYS A 181 25.37 6.97 18.75
CA CYS A 181 24.70 6.24 17.68
C CYS A 181 25.50 5.03 17.20
N LYS A 182 26.82 5.16 17.06
CA LYS A 182 27.73 4.09 16.63
C LYS A 182 27.76 2.93 17.62
N GLN A 183 27.80 3.21 18.92
CA GLN A 183 27.75 2.18 19.96
C GLN A 183 26.39 1.49 20.00
N LEU A 184 25.30 2.25 19.82
CA LEU A 184 23.95 1.68 19.71
C LEU A 184 23.84 0.75 18.50
N LEU A 185 24.27 1.18 17.31
CA LEU A 185 24.29 0.36 16.10
C LEU A 185 25.10 -0.92 16.32
N ALA A 186 26.30 -0.83 16.91
CA ALA A 186 27.14 -1.99 17.18
C ALA A 186 26.45 -3.02 18.12
N PHE A 187 25.69 -2.55 19.11
CA PHE A 187 25.01 -3.43 20.06
C PHE A 187 23.68 -4.00 19.54
N ILE A 188 22.98 -3.28 18.65
CA ILE A 188 21.71 -3.74 18.06
C ILE A 188 21.93 -4.99 17.19
N GLY A 189 22.96 -5.02 16.35
CA GLY A 189 23.26 -6.14 15.45
C GLY A 189 22.03 -6.58 14.63
N PRO A 190 21.61 -7.87 14.67
CA PRO A 190 20.44 -8.37 13.92
C PRO A 190 19.09 -7.93 14.52
N GLY A 191 19.08 -7.41 15.76
CA GLY A 191 17.91 -6.82 16.38
C GLY A 191 17.92 -6.87 17.91
N LYS A 192 17.45 -5.79 18.55
CA LYS A 192 17.30 -5.65 20.01
C LYS A 192 16.04 -4.89 20.37
N THR A 193 15.47 -5.17 21.55
CA THR A 193 14.34 -4.37 22.06
C THR A 193 14.86 -3.07 22.68
N GLY A 194 14.07 -2.00 22.64
CA GLY A 194 14.47 -0.76 23.30
C GLY A 194 14.65 -0.90 24.82
N ALA A 195 13.95 -1.83 25.47
CA ALA A 195 14.18 -2.17 26.88
C ALA A 195 15.57 -2.78 27.11
N ASP A 196 16.03 -3.65 26.21
CA ASP A 196 17.39 -4.22 26.28
C ASP A 196 18.44 -3.13 26.09
N LEU A 197 18.22 -2.22 25.13
CA LEU A 197 19.11 -1.09 24.87
C LEU A 197 19.21 -0.16 26.09
N ARG A 198 18.06 0.22 26.67
CA ARG A 198 18.02 1.02 27.90
C ARG A 198 18.75 0.31 29.04
N SER A 199 18.45 -0.96 29.29
CA SER A 199 19.07 -1.72 30.38
C SER A 199 20.59 -1.84 30.22
N HIS A 200 21.08 -2.00 28.99
CA HIS A 200 22.51 -2.11 28.71
C HIS A 200 23.26 -0.77 28.85
N PHE A 201 22.73 0.31 28.26
CA PHE A 201 23.39 1.61 28.23
C PHE A 201 23.11 2.49 29.47
N GLU A 202 22.04 2.25 30.24
CA GLU A 202 21.83 2.86 31.56
C GLU A 202 22.72 2.19 32.63
N ALA A 203 23.21 0.97 32.40
CA ALA A 203 24.12 0.26 33.28
C ALA A 203 25.60 0.66 33.03
N GLY A 204 26.48 0.26 33.96
CA GLY A 204 27.92 0.34 33.77
C GLY A 204 28.37 -0.53 32.57
N PRO A 205 29.34 -0.09 31.75
CA PRO A 205 30.23 1.05 31.96
C PRO A 205 29.71 2.39 31.41
N TYR A 206 28.48 2.46 30.89
CA TYR A 206 27.97 3.63 30.16
C TYR A 206 27.27 4.64 31.06
N GLY A 207 26.24 4.21 31.81
CA GLY A 207 25.47 5.09 32.68
C GLY A 207 24.73 6.22 31.96
N TRP A 208 24.42 6.04 30.67
CA TRP A 208 23.89 7.11 29.84
C TRP A 208 22.48 7.52 30.25
N PRO A 209 22.13 8.82 30.16
CA PRO A 209 20.77 9.25 30.40
C PRO A 209 19.83 8.67 29.35
N ARG A 210 18.60 8.32 29.78
CA ARG A 210 17.58 7.76 28.88
C ARG A 210 17.30 8.65 27.67
N ASP A 211 17.39 9.97 27.84
CA ASP A 211 17.24 10.93 26.75
C ASP A 211 18.29 10.75 25.65
N ALA A 212 19.52 10.36 25.99
CA ALA A 212 20.57 10.10 25.01
C ALA A 212 20.27 8.85 24.20
N ILE A 213 19.86 7.78 24.88
CA ILE A 213 19.53 6.49 24.26
C ILE A 213 18.32 6.66 23.33
N ASP A 214 17.22 7.19 23.86
CA ASP A 214 15.97 7.39 23.10
C ASP A 214 16.16 8.43 21.98
N GLY A 215 16.91 9.51 22.23
CA GLY A 215 17.23 10.53 21.24
C GLY A 215 18.06 9.99 20.08
N ALA A 216 19.10 9.21 20.36
CA ALA A 216 19.92 8.58 19.33
C ALA A 216 19.14 7.53 18.53
N LEU A 217 18.30 6.70 19.16
CA LEU A 217 17.42 5.76 18.45
C LEU A 217 16.44 6.48 17.52
N GLN A 218 15.87 7.59 17.99
CA GLN A 218 14.96 8.41 17.20
C GLN A 218 15.66 9.01 15.98
N VAL A 219 16.88 9.53 16.17
CA VAL A 219 17.71 10.07 15.09
C VAL A 219 18.05 9.01 14.06
N LEU A 220 18.50 7.83 14.49
CA LEU A 220 18.83 6.72 13.60
C LEU A 220 17.62 6.22 12.81
N LEU A 221 16.43 6.24 13.42
CA LEU A 221 15.17 5.91 12.74
C LEU A 221 14.78 6.98 11.70
N VAL A 222 14.99 8.27 11.99
CA VAL A 222 14.78 9.36 11.01
C VAL A 222 15.78 9.30 9.87
N ALA A 223 17.04 8.96 10.16
CA ALA A 223 18.09 8.79 9.17
C ALA A 223 17.88 7.55 8.27
N GLY A 224 17.06 6.60 8.73
CA GLY A 224 16.81 5.32 8.06
C GLY A 224 17.83 4.23 8.41
N ASP A 225 18.79 4.49 9.30
CA ASP A 225 19.81 3.51 9.73
C ASP A 225 19.21 2.36 10.56
N LEU A 226 18.04 2.59 11.16
CA LEU A 226 17.29 1.61 11.91
C LEU A 226 15.88 1.45 11.35
N ARG A 227 15.39 0.21 11.37
CA ARG A 227 13.98 -0.12 11.25
C ARG A 227 13.42 -0.47 12.63
N ALA A 228 12.27 0.12 12.95
CA ALA A 228 11.52 -0.16 14.16
C ALA A 228 10.29 -1.02 13.85
N VAL A 229 10.07 -2.06 14.65
CA VAL A 229 8.84 -2.87 14.61
C VAL A 229 8.20 -2.99 15.99
N ASP A 230 6.88 -2.91 16.05
CA ASP A 230 6.12 -3.11 17.29
C ASP A 230 6.07 -4.60 17.71
N GLU A 231 5.47 -4.88 18.87
CA GLU A 231 5.28 -6.26 19.39
C GLU A 231 4.50 -7.17 18.41
N ARG A 232 3.75 -6.59 17.45
CA ARG A 232 2.98 -7.30 16.42
C ARG A 232 3.72 -7.38 15.08
N SER A 233 5.01 -7.07 15.05
CA SER A 233 5.85 -7.02 13.85
C SER A 233 5.40 -6.01 12.79
N ARG A 234 4.63 -4.99 13.19
CA ARG A 234 4.25 -3.89 12.29
C ARG A 234 5.33 -2.82 12.30
N PRO A 235 5.70 -2.24 11.14
CA PRO A 235 6.63 -1.12 11.08
C PRO A 235 6.11 0.05 11.91
N VAL A 236 7.01 0.71 12.64
CA VAL A 236 6.71 1.94 13.39
C VAL A 236 7.51 3.08 12.76
N GLY A 237 6.81 4.12 12.33
CA GLY A 237 7.46 5.29 11.74
C GLY A 237 8.25 6.11 12.78
N PRO A 238 9.21 6.95 12.34
CA PRO A 238 9.96 7.82 13.24
C PRO A 238 9.04 8.75 14.05
N THR A 239 8.05 9.37 13.43
CA THR A 239 7.14 10.31 14.10
C THR A 239 6.13 9.63 15.03
N GLU A 240 5.87 8.34 14.82
CA GLU A 240 4.91 7.53 15.57
C GLU A 240 5.52 6.92 16.83
N LEU A 241 6.85 6.81 16.90
CA LEU A 241 7.57 6.26 18.03
C LEU A 241 7.56 7.23 19.22
N ASP A 242 6.79 6.91 20.26
CA ASP A 242 6.84 7.63 21.54
C ASP A 242 7.78 6.94 22.55
N ARG A 243 8.14 7.66 23.63
CA ARG A 243 9.07 7.13 24.66
C ARG A 243 8.53 5.89 25.38
N ARG A 244 7.21 5.72 25.46
CA ARG A 244 6.59 4.58 26.15
C ARG A 244 6.66 3.33 25.26
N ALA A 245 6.37 3.50 23.98
CA ALA A 245 6.45 2.47 22.95
C ALA A 245 7.90 2.08 22.64
N ALA A 246 8.85 3.03 22.68
CA ALA A 246 10.25 2.77 22.39
C ALA A 246 10.86 1.61 23.20
N GLY A 247 10.43 1.39 24.45
CA GLY A 247 10.90 0.25 25.24
C GLY A 247 10.43 -1.12 24.72
N LYS A 248 9.27 -1.18 24.08
CA LYS A 248 8.65 -2.41 23.54
C LYS A 248 8.97 -2.65 22.07
N THR A 249 9.43 -1.62 21.38
CA THR A 249 9.82 -1.67 19.97
C THR A 249 11.11 -2.46 19.80
N THR A 250 11.15 -3.31 18.77
CA THR A 250 12.39 -3.96 18.33
C THR A 250 13.04 -3.14 17.22
N PHE A 251 14.30 -2.80 17.41
CA PHE A 251 15.11 -2.08 16.44
C PHE A 251 16.02 -3.06 15.71
N ARG A 252 16.15 -2.90 14.39
CA ARG A 252 17.07 -3.68 13.54
C ARG A 252 17.86 -2.73 12.66
N ILE A 253 19.14 -3.04 12.44
CA ILE A 253 19.97 -2.26 11.51
C ILE A 253 19.46 -2.47 10.09
N GLU A 254 19.27 -1.38 9.37
CA GLU A 254 18.99 -1.41 7.95
C GLU A 254 20.33 -1.30 7.20
N SER A 255 20.75 -2.39 6.54
CA SER A 255 22.09 -2.50 5.95
C SER A 255 22.29 -1.66 4.69
N VAL A 256 21.22 -1.06 4.16
CA VAL A 256 21.21 -0.33 2.89
C VAL A 256 20.36 0.92 3.05
N ASN A 257 20.96 2.10 2.92
CA ASN A 257 20.25 3.38 2.91
C ASN A 257 20.48 4.14 1.60
N PRO A 258 19.44 4.31 0.76
CA PRO A 258 19.52 5.18 -0.40
C PRO A 258 19.86 6.60 0.03
N SER A 259 20.91 7.16 -0.57
CA SER A 259 21.33 8.55 -0.34
C SER A 259 20.22 9.53 -0.73
N ALA A 260 20.29 10.77 -0.21
CA ALA A 260 19.32 11.81 -0.57
C ALA A 260 19.22 12.02 -2.10
N ALA A 261 20.35 11.94 -2.82
CA ALA A 261 20.38 12.01 -4.28
C ALA A 261 19.69 10.82 -4.95
N GLN A 262 19.87 9.60 -4.43
CA GLN A 262 19.20 8.40 -4.93
C GLN A 262 17.68 8.49 -4.72
N ARG A 263 17.24 8.93 -3.53
CA ARG A 263 15.82 9.16 -3.23
C ARG A 263 15.18 10.18 -4.17
N ILE A 264 15.89 11.26 -4.52
CA ILE A 264 15.42 12.24 -5.52
C ILE A 264 15.17 11.56 -6.88
N GLN A 265 16.10 10.72 -7.35
CA GLN A 265 15.94 10.03 -8.63
C GLN A 265 14.80 9.01 -8.61
N ILE A 266 14.62 8.28 -7.50
CA ILE A 266 13.47 7.37 -7.32
C ILE A 266 12.16 8.15 -7.40
N ARG A 267 12.04 9.28 -6.68
CA ARG A 267 10.84 10.13 -6.74
C ARG A 267 10.57 10.67 -8.15
N LYS A 268 11.62 11.02 -8.90
CA LYS A 268 11.49 11.44 -10.31
C LYS A 268 10.92 10.31 -11.17
N LEU A 269 11.38 9.07 -10.96
CA LEU A 269 10.86 7.90 -11.66
C LEU A 269 9.39 7.63 -11.31
N PHE A 270 9.00 7.79 -10.03
CA PHE A 270 7.61 7.65 -9.59
C PHE A 270 6.70 8.71 -10.24
N GLN A 271 7.16 9.96 -10.28
CA GLN A 271 6.47 11.03 -10.98
C GLN A 271 6.32 10.73 -12.47
N GLN A 272 7.37 10.20 -13.10
CA GLN A 272 7.30 9.76 -14.49
C GLN A 272 6.23 8.68 -14.64
N ALA A 273 6.10 7.69 -13.76
CA ALA A 273 5.03 6.69 -13.79
C ALA A 273 3.61 7.24 -13.48
N GLY A 274 3.48 8.50 -13.06
CA GLY A 274 2.20 9.16 -12.78
C GLY A 274 1.87 9.25 -11.28
N ILE A 275 2.77 8.81 -10.41
CA ILE A 275 2.62 8.91 -8.96
C ILE A 275 3.21 10.24 -8.50
N ALA A 276 2.33 11.24 -8.39
CA ALA A 276 2.70 12.58 -7.96
C ALA A 276 2.73 12.72 -6.43
N ASN A 277 3.41 13.76 -5.95
CA ASN A 277 3.41 14.22 -4.55
C ASN A 277 4.05 13.32 -3.49
N VAL A 278 4.91 12.36 -3.90
CA VAL A 278 5.72 11.60 -2.94
C VAL A 278 6.72 12.54 -2.26
N LYS A 279 6.59 12.74 -0.95
CA LYS A 279 7.52 13.60 -0.18
C LYS A 279 8.77 12.84 0.21
N SER A 280 9.76 13.57 0.73
CA SER A 280 10.96 12.95 1.31
C SER A 280 10.55 11.99 2.43
N ASN A 281 11.13 10.79 2.44
CA ASN A 281 10.87 9.70 3.38
C ASN A 281 9.53 8.97 3.20
N GLU A 282 8.74 9.33 2.18
CA GLU A 282 7.51 8.62 1.81
C GLU A 282 7.73 7.65 0.64
N GLU A 283 8.97 7.53 0.12
CA GLU A 283 9.24 6.73 -1.09
C GLU A 283 8.90 5.26 -0.91
N LEU A 284 9.27 4.68 0.23
CA LEU A 284 9.03 3.26 0.51
C LEU A 284 7.53 2.95 0.55
N ALA A 285 6.72 3.89 1.07
CA ALA A 285 5.27 3.74 1.12
C ALA A 285 4.62 3.81 -0.27
N ALA A 286 5.25 4.51 -1.22
CA ALA A 286 4.76 4.64 -2.61
C ALA A 286 5.17 3.47 -3.53
N VAL A 287 6.08 2.59 -3.10
CA VAL A 287 6.57 1.46 -3.93
C VAL A 287 5.45 0.52 -4.38
N PRO A 288 4.49 0.08 -3.53
CA PRO A 288 3.43 -0.83 -3.95
C PRO A 288 2.58 -0.25 -5.10
N ASP A 289 2.18 1.03 -4.97
CA ASP A 289 1.40 1.74 -5.99
C ASP A 289 2.22 1.90 -7.29
N PHE A 290 3.52 2.16 -7.18
CA PHE A 290 4.43 2.24 -8.31
C PHE A 290 4.52 0.94 -9.10
N LEU A 291 4.72 -0.18 -8.40
CA LEU A 291 4.79 -1.50 -9.04
C LEU A 291 3.44 -1.90 -9.65
N ALA A 292 2.32 -1.58 -8.99
CA ALA A 292 0.99 -1.82 -9.55
C ALA A 292 0.73 -1.00 -10.82
N THR A 293 1.13 0.27 -10.82
CA THR A 293 1.01 1.15 -12.00
C THR A 293 1.84 0.64 -13.18
N LEU A 294 3.05 0.16 -12.93
CA LEU A 294 3.91 -0.44 -13.96
C LEU A 294 3.31 -1.73 -14.53
N GLU A 295 2.74 -2.59 -13.69
CA GLU A 295 2.05 -3.80 -14.16
C GLU A 295 0.83 -3.46 -15.03
N ASP A 296 0.05 -2.45 -14.65
CA ASP A 296 -1.08 -1.98 -15.44
C ASP A 296 -0.64 -1.40 -16.79
N LEU A 297 0.45 -0.61 -16.81
CA LEU A 297 1.03 -0.11 -18.06
C LEU A 297 1.49 -1.25 -18.98
N ALA A 298 2.17 -2.27 -18.43
CA ALA A 298 2.59 -3.43 -19.20
C ALA A 298 1.39 -4.22 -19.76
N ALA A 299 0.31 -4.37 -18.97
CA ALA A 299 -0.91 -5.03 -19.40
C ALA A 299 -1.61 -4.31 -20.57
N HIS A 300 -1.57 -2.98 -20.59
CA HIS A 300 -2.14 -2.17 -21.68
C HIS A 300 -1.23 -2.04 -22.91
N ALA A 301 0.06 -2.31 -22.77
CA ALA A 301 1.04 -2.25 -23.86
C ALA A 301 1.04 -3.47 -24.80
N GLY A 302 0.22 -4.50 -24.52
CA GLY A 302 0.14 -5.71 -25.33
C GLY A 302 -1.10 -6.55 -25.05
N GLY A 303 -1.05 -7.82 -25.44
CA GLY A 303 -2.10 -8.80 -25.13
C GLY A 303 -2.25 -9.87 -26.22
N ASP A 304 -3.47 -10.34 -26.42
CA ASP A 304 -3.77 -11.29 -27.51
C ASP A 304 -3.67 -10.63 -28.88
N ALA A 305 -3.32 -11.43 -29.88
CA ALA A 305 -3.26 -11.00 -31.28
C ALA A 305 -4.61 -10.37 -31.71
N PRO A 306 -4.59 -9.27 -32.48
CA PRO A 306 -3.48 -8.70 -33.24
C PRO A 306 -2.59 -7.72 -32.45
N ARG A 307 -2.84 -7.50 -31.15
CA ARG A 307 -1.98 -6.64 -30.33
C ARG A 307 -0.56 -7.22 -30.26
N PRO A 308 0.46 -6.38 -30.03
CA PRO A 308 1.80 -6.86 -29.68
C PRO A 308 1.75 -7.86 -28.52
N ALA A 309 2.76 -8.71 -28.43
CA ALA A 309 2.93 -9.58 -27.26
C ALA A 309 3.09 -8.72 -26.00
N LEU A 310 2.67 -9.26 -24.85
CA LEU A 310 2.87 -8.58 -23.57
C LEU A 310 4.36 -8.35 -23.34
N PRO A 311 4.76 -7.14 -22.89
CA PRO A 311 6.14 -6.89 -22.47
C PRO A 311 6.54 -7.81 -21.31
N ALA A 312 7.83 -8.14 -21.24
CA ALA A 312 8.38 -8.91 -20.12
C ALA A 312 8.36 -8.06 -18.83
N THR A 313 7.89 -8.65 -17.73
CA THR A 313 7.76 -7.99 -16.42
C THR A 313 8.56 -8.69 -15.32
N ASP A 314 9.53 -9.53 -15.67
CA ASP A 314 10.36 -10.29 -14.72
C ASP A 314 11.06 -9.36 -13.72
N GLN A 315 11.58 -8.22 -14.19
CA GLN A 315 12.18 -7.18 -13.36
C GLN A 315 11.22 -6.66 -12.26
N LEU A 316 9.91 -6.53 -12.54
CA LEU A 316 8.94 -6.07 -11.56
C LEU A 316 8.69 -7.15 -10.49
N ARG A 317 8.71 -8.42 -10.90
CA ARG A 317 8.60 -9.55 -9.98
C ARG A 317 9.80 -9.62 -9.04
N ASP A 318 11.02 -9.43 -9.57
CA ASP A 318 12.24 -9.40 -8.76
C ASP A 318 12.21 -8.25 -7.74
N LEU A 319 11.75 -7.07 -8.15
CA LEU A 319 11.57 -5.94 -7.23
C LEU A 319 10.57 -6.25 -6.12
N ARG A 320 9.50 -7.02 -6.38
CA ARG A 320 8.55 -7.47 -5.33
C ARG A 320 9.14 -8.45 -4.34
N MET A 321 10.19 -9.18 -4.71
CA MET A 321 10.87 -10.13 -3.82
C MET A 321 11.82 -9.43 -2.84
N THR A 322 12.18 -8.17 -3.10
CA THR A 322 12.96 -7.32 -2.18
C THR A 322 12.04 -6.53 -1.22
N SER A 323 12.56 -6.06 -0.09
CA SER A 323 11.77 -5.31 0.90
C SER A 323 12.56 -4.19 1.59
N GLY A 324 11.87 -3.18 2.11
CA GLY A 324 12.51 -2.08 2.83
C GLY A 324 13.37 -1.21 1.91
N ASN A 325 14.41 -0.58 2.46
CA ASN A 325 15.30 0.29 1.68
C ASN A 325 16.13 -0.46 0.62
N GLU A 326 16.27 -1.78 0.73
CA GLU A 326 16.85 -2.62 -0.32
C GLU A 326 16.00 -2.57 -1.60
N GLN A 327 14.67 -2.56 -1.46
CA GLN A 327 13.74 -2.42 -2.59
C GLN A 327 13.87 -1.06 -3.28
N LEU A 328 14.04 0.01 -2.49
CA LEU A 328 14.31 1.35 -3.04
C LEU A 328 15.64 1.41 -3.78
N LEU A 329 16.69 0.76 -3.25
CA LEU A 329 17.97 0.70 -3.95
C LEU A 329 17.88 -0.12 -5.24
N ALA A 330 17.16 -1.25 -5.23
CA ALA A 330 16.93 -2.06 -6.42
C ALA A 330 16.21 -1.25 -7.52
N ILE A 331 15.17 -0.49 -7.16
CA ILE A 331 14.49 0.45 -8.08
C ILE A 331 15.48 1.49 -8.60
N TYR A 332 16.32 2.07 -7.74
CA TYR A 332 17.31 3.06 -8.17
C TYR A 332 18.34 2.48 -9.15
N ASN A 333 18.78 1.24 -8.92
CA ASN A 333 19.76 0.57 -9.76
C ASN A 333 19.19 0.26 -11.16
N GLN A 334 17.90 -0.12 -11.23
CA GLN A 334 17.20 -0.42 -12.49
C GLN A 334 16.47 0.81 -13.08
N ARG A 335 16.67 2.01 -12.54
CA ARG A 335 15.84 3.19 -12.86
C ARG A 335 15.83 3.57 -14.34
N GLU A 336 16.94 3.38 -15.05
CA GLU A 336 17.05 3.75 -16.47
C GLU A 336 16.22 2.78 -17.33
N GLU A 337 16.34 1.48 -17.05
CA GLU A 337 15.55 0.41 -17.70
C GLU A 337 14.06 0.59 -17.40
N LEU A 338 13.69 0.87 -16.15
CA LEU A 338 12.31 1.16 -15.76
C LEU A 338 11.78 2.43 -16.43
N SER A 339 12.58 3.48 -16.54
CA SER A 339 12.21 4.73 -17.22
C SER A 339 11.95 4.52 -18.71
N GLN A 340 12.82 3.74 -19.37
CA GLN A 340 12.63 3.36 -20.77
C GLN A 340 11.35 2.52 -20.93
N ALA A 341 11.15 1.51 -20.08
CA ALA A 341 9.95 0.68 -20.09
C ALA A 341 8.67 1.51 -19.91
N ILE A 342 8.63 2.46 -18.97
CA ILE A 342 7.47 3.35 -18.77
C ILE A 342 7.15 4.12 -20.06
N THR A 343 8.18 4.63 -20.74
CA THR A 343 8.03 5.43 -21.95
C THR A 343 7.51 4.56 -23.10
N GLU A 344 8.13 3.40 -23.32
CA GLU A 344 7.75 2.45 -24.36
C GLU A 344 6.35 1.88 -24.15
N TRP A 345 6.02 1.44 -22.94
CA TRP A 345 4.71 0.86 -22.63
C TRP A 345 3.58 1.87 -22.81
N ARG A 346 3.82 3.15 -22.48
CA ARG A 346 2.85 4.21 -22.73
C ARG A 346 2.65 4.51 -24.21
N ASP A 347 3.73 4.56 -25.00
CA ASP A 347 3.61 4.73 -26.45
C ASP A 347 2.83 3.57 -27.07
N LEU A 348 3.17 2.33 -26.71
CA LEU A 348 2.48 1.14 -27.17
C LEU A 348 0.99 1.15 -26.79
N ALA A 349 0.67 1.42 -25.52
CA ALA A 349 -0.71 1.50 -25.05
C ALA A 349 -1.51 2.58 -25.80
N ALA A 350 -0.94 3.77 -26.00
CA ALA A 350 -1.58 4.86 -26.72
C ALA A 350 -1.84 4.49 -28.20
N ARG A 351 -0.87 3.86 -28.87
CA ARG A 351 -1.02 3.39 -30.25
C ARG A 351 -2.05 2.27 -30.39
N ILE A 352 -2.08 1.33 -29.44
CA ILE A 352 -3.12 0.30 -29.39
C ILE A 352 -4.49 0.96 -29.22
N GLN A 353 -4.64 1.86 -28.25
CA GLN A 353 -5.90 2.55 -27.99
C GLN A 353 -6.40 3.34 -29.21
N ALA A 354 -5.50 3.94 -29.99
CA ALA A 354 -5.84 4.65 -31.21
C ALA A 354 -6.31 3.71 -32.36
N ARG A 355 -5.74 2.49 -32.46
CA ARG A 355 -6.04 1.53 -33.56
C ARG A 355 -7.14 0.53 -33.22
N TRP A 356 -7.38 0.28 -31.94
CA TRP A 356 -8.30 -0.75 -31.47
C TRP A 356 -9.75 -0.56 -31.92
N PRO A 357 -10.33 0.67 -31.88
CA PRO A 357 -11.71 0.86 -32.35
C PRO A 357 -11.88 0.50 -33.82
N ALA A 358 -10.94 0.90 -34.69
CA ALA A 358 -10.98 0.54 -36.11
C ALA A 358 -10.90 -0.99 -36.32
N TRP A 359 -10.09 -1.69 -35.52
CA TRP A 359 -10.01 -3.14 -35.54
C TRP A 359 -11.34 -3.82 -35.12
N GLN A 360 -12.01 -3.30 -34.10
CA GLN A 360 -13.32 -3.79 -33.68
C GLN A 360 -14.38 -3.55 -34.77
N THR A 361 -14.35 -2.39 -35.41
CA THR A 361 -15.22 -2.05 -36.56
C THR A 361 -14.99 -3.00 -37.73
N LEU A 362 -13.73 -3.30 -38.08
CA LEU A 362 -13.40 -4.25 -39.14
C LEU A 362 -14.03 -5.63 -38.89
N GLN A 363 -13.91 -6.14 -37.66
CA GLN A 363 -14.48 -7.45 -37.29
C GLN A 363 -16.01 -7.46 -37.41
N ARG A 364 -16.67 -6.39 -36.98
CA ARG A 364 -18.13 -6.25 -37.11
C ARG A 364 -18.58 -6.19 -38.57
N LEU A 365 -17.86 -5.44 -39.41
CA LEU A 365 -18.17 -5.34 -40.84
C LEU A 365 -18.01 -6.70 -41.52
N LEU A 366 -16.91 -7.41 -41.24
CA LEU A 366 -16.67 -8.74 -41.80
C LEU A 366 -17.77 -9.72 -41.42
N ALA A 367 -18.28 -9.70 -40.18
CA ALA A 367 -19.38 -10.56 -39.75
C ALA A 367 -20.66 -10.39 -40.58
N HIS A 368 -20.88 -9.21 -41.18
CA HIS A 368 -22.04 -8.93 -42.05
C HIS A 368 -21.79 -9.20 -43.53
N ALA A 369 -20.57 -9.61 -43.90
CA ALA A 369 -20.10 -9.65 -45.29
C ALA A 369 -19.71 -11.06 -45.75
N ASP A 370 -20.14 -12.12 -45.05
CA ASP A 370 -19.71 -13.51 -45.28
C ASP A 370 -19.88 -13.98 -46.74
N ASP A 371 -20.99 -13.63 -47.39
CA ASP A 371 -21.35 -14.13 -48.73
C ASP A 371 -20.84 -13.26 -49.89
N LEU A 372 -20.03 -12.22 -49.62
CA LEU A 372 -19.58 -11.27 -50.65
C LEU A 372 -18.26 -11.71 -51.31
N PRO A 373 -18.13 -11.60 -52.64
CA PRO A 373 -17.01 -12.18 -53.40
C PRO A 373 -15.63 -11.59 -53.07
N ASP A 374 -15.56 -10.31 -52.68
CA ASP A 374 -14.29 -9.63 -52.39
C ASP A 374 -13.80 -9.85 -50.94
N VAL A 375 -14.67 -10.38 -50.06
CA VAL A 375 -14.41 -10.50 -48.62
C VAL A 375 -13.39 -11.59 -48.25
N PRO A 376 -13.29 -12.75 -48.93
CA PRO A 376 -12.27 -13.75 -48.64
C PRO A 376 -10.83 -13.20 -48.72
N MET A 377 -10.56 -12.31 -49.67
CA MET A 377 -9.25 -11.66 -49.79
C MET A 377 -8.98 -10.74 -48.60
N ILE A 378 -9.97 -9.93 -48.19
CA ILE A 378 -9.86 -9.03 -47.03
C ILE A 378 -9.68 -9.83 -45.73
N ARG A 379 -10.38 -10.96 -45.58
CA ARG A 379 -10.18 -11.87 -44.43
C ARG A 379 -8.75 -12.39 -44.35
N THR A 380 -8.17 -12.78 -45.48
CA THR A 380 -6.77 -13.23 -45.55
C THR A 380 -5.80 -12.13 -45.09
N GLN A 381 -6.04 -10.88 -45.51
CA GLN A 381 -5.23 -9.74 -45.06
C GLN A 381 -5.41 -9.45 -43.56
N ARG A 382 -6.65 -9.52 -43.06
CA ARG A 382 -6.97 -9.44 -41.63
C ARG A 382 -6.28 -10.54 -40.83
N ASP A 383 -6.26 -11.78 -41.32
CA ASP A 383 -5.62 -12.91 -40.66
C ASP A 383 -4.08 -12.77 -40.65
N SER A 384 -3.51 -12.16 -41.68
CA SER A 384 -2.09 -11.75 -41.70
C SER A 384 -1.77 -10.74 -40.60
N ILE A 385 -2.62 -9.72 -40.41
CA ILE A 385 -2.48 -8.72 -39.33
C ILE A 385 -2.53 -9.38 -37.95
N VAL A 386 -3.41 -10.36 -37.75
CA VAL A 386 -3.48 -11.15 -36.50
C VAL A 386 -2.20 -11.97 -36.32
N THR A 387 -1.84 -12.76 -37.33
CA THR A 387 -0.71 -13.71 -37.27
C THR A 387 0.62 -12.99 -36.98
N HIS A 388 0.85 -11.86 -37.64
CA HIS A 388 2.07 -11.08 -37.49
C HIS A 388 1.97 -9.96 -36.44
N ARG A 389 0.85 -9.86 -35.71
CA ARG A 389 0.59 -8.86 -34.66
C ARG A 389 0.85 -7.41 -35.12
N GLN A 390 0.36 -7.08 -36.31
CA GLN A 390 0.66 -5.82 -37.01
C GLN A 390 -0.35 -4.69 -36.73
N LEU A 391 -1.12 -4.76 -35.63
CA LEU A 391 -2.11 -3.74 -35.29
C LEU A 391 -1.52 -2.32 -35.24
N ILE A 392 -0.30 -2.20 -34.73
CA ILE A 392 0.41 -0.92 -34.54
C ILE A 392 1.60 -0.76 -35.50
N ALA A 393 1.58 -1.40 -36.67
CA ALA A 393 2.63 -1.21 -37.68
C ALA A 393 2.79 0.28 -38.06
N THR A 394 3.97 0.67 -38.56
CA THR A 394 4.30 2.06 -38.92
C THR A 394 3.28 2.65 -39.90
N GLN A 395 2.83 1.84 -40.86
CA GLN A 395 1.71 2.16 -41.73
C GLN A 395 0.44 1.50 -41.19
N ASP A 396 -0.68 2.23 -41.27
CA ASP A 396 -1.99 1.70 -40.92
C ASP A 396 -2.43 0.61 -41.90
N LEU A 397 -2.47 -0.64 -41.42
CA LEU A 397 -2.95 -1.78 -42.20
C LEU A 397 -4.44 -2.07 -41.95
N VAL A 398 -5.08 -1.42 -40.97
CA VAL A 398 -6.45 -1.73 -40.54
C VAL A 398 -7.46 -0.82 -41.25
N GLN A 399 -7.23 0.50 -41.25
CA GLN A 399 -8.18 1.45 -41.84
C GLN A 399 -8.46 1.18 -43.33
N PRO A 400 -7.46 0.86 -44.19
CA PRO A 400 -7.74 0.51 -45.58
C PRO A 400 -8.66 -0.70 -45.74
N GLN A 401 -8.61 -1.65 -44.80
CA GLN A 401 -9.49 -2.83 -44.80
C GLN A 401 -10.90 -2.46 -44.36
N VAL A 402 -11.03 -1.60 -43.35
CA VAL A 402 -12.34 -1.05 -42.93
C VAL A 402 -13.01 -0.37 -44.11
N ASP A 403 -12.28 0.48 -44.83
CA ASP A 403 -12.82 1.22 -45.97
C ASP A 403 -13.20 0.28 -47.12
N ALA A 404 -12.39 -0.74 -47.40
CA ALA A 404 -12.69 -1.75 -48.42
C ALA A 404 -13.97 -2.53 -48.11
N VAL A 405 -14.10 -3.10 -46.90
CA VAL A 405 -15.30 -3.87 -46.51
C VAL A 405 -16.53 -2.96 -46.46
N ALA A 406 -16.40 -1.75 -45.91
CA ALA A 406 -17.49 -0.78 -45.87
C ALA A 406 -17.96 -0.40 -47.28
N GLN A 407 -17.05 -0.27 -48.24
CA GLN A 407 -17.42 0.02 -49.62
C GLN A 407 -18.13 -1.16 -50.31
N THR A 408 -17.66 -2.40 -50.09
CA THR A 408 -18.35 -3.60 -50.61
C THR A 408 -19.76 -3.73 -50.04
N LEU A 409 -19.92 -3.55 -48.71
CA LEU A 409 -21.23 -3.56 -48.05
C LEU A 409 -22.14 -2.42 -48.52
N ARG A 410 -21.59 -1.22 -48.70
CA ARG A 410 -22.33 -0.07 -49.24
C ARG A 410 -22.87 -0.36 -50.63
N ALA A 411 -22.03 -0.91 -51.50
CA ALA A 411 -22.43 -1.25 -52.86
C ALA A 411 -23.56 -2.29 -52.86
N GLU A 412 -23.45 -3.32 -52.03
CA GLU A 412 -24.46 -4.37 -51.95
C GLU A 412 -25.79 -3.88 -51.35
N LEU A 413 -25.76 -3.08 -50.27
CA LEU A 413 -26.96 -2.47 -49.71
C LEU A 413 -27.68 -1.55 -50.71
N ASN A 414 -26.93 -0.77 -51.48
CA ASN A 414 -27.50 0.06 -52.54
C ASN A 414 -28.10 -0.79 -53.67
N ARG A 415 -27.43 -1.90 -54.04
CA ARG A 415 -27.94 -2.85 -55.04
C ARG A 415 -29.26 -3.48 -54.58
N LEU A 416 -29.34 -3.94 -53.33
CA LEU A 416 -30.55 -4.49 -52.73
C LEU A 416 -31.67 -3.43 -52.61
N SER A 417 -31.32 -2.21 -52.23
CA SER A 417 -32.27 -1.09 -52.17
C SER A 417 -32.86 -0.76 -53.56
N ALA A 418 -32.03 -0.76 -54.60
CA ALA A 418 -32.49 -0.57 -55.98
C ALA A 418 -33.38 -1.74 -56.43
N ALA A 419 -32.95 -2.98 -56.20
CA ALA A 419 -33.73 -4.17 -56.55
C ALA A 419 -35.09 -4.23 -55.82
N TYR A 420 -35.16 -3.79 -54.57
CA TYR A 420 -36.43 -3.64 -53.85
C TYR A 420 -37.33 -2.60 -54.53
N ALA A 421 -36.78 -1.43 -54.87
CA ALA A 421 -37.54 -0.36 -55.53
C ALA A 421 -38.07 -0.81 -56.90
N ASP A 422 -37.25 -1.51 -57.69
CA ASP A 422 -37.64 -2.04 -59.00
C ASP A 422 -38.73 -3.12 -58.87
N ALA A 423 -38.57 -4.08 -57.94
CA ALA A 423 -39.56 -5.12 -57.69
C ALA A 423 -40.88 -4.56 -57.17
N PHE A 424 -40.82 -3.54 -56.30
CA PHE A 424 -42.00 -2.85 -55.79
C PHE A 424 -42.71 -2.06 -56.89
N ALA A 425 -41.98 -1.31 -57.71
CA ALA A 425 -42.53 -0.57 -58.85
C ALA A 425 -43.17 -1.51 -59.89
N ALA A 426 -42.55 -2.66 -60.17
CA ALA A 426 -43.14 -3.68 -61.03
C ALA A 426 -44.44 -4.26 -60.46
N GLY A 427 -44.49 -4.49 -59.13
CA GLY A 427 -45.71 -4.93 -58.44
C GLY A 427 -46.84 -3.89 -58.50
N MET A 428 -46.53 -2.61 -58.26
CA MET A 428 -47.49 -1.52 -58.38
C MET A 428 -47.99 -1.37 -59.82
N ALA A 429 -47.12 -1.42 -60.82
CA ALA A 429 -47.53 -1.35 -62.22
C ALA A 429 -48.49 -2.49 -62.62
N ARG A 430 -48.33 -3.68 -62.03
CA ARG A 430 -49.28 -4.80 -62.21
C ARG A 430 -50.64 -4.53 -61.57
N LEU A 431 -50.68 -3.90 -60.40
CA LEU A 431 -51.93 -3.46 -59.77
C LEU A 431 -52.60 -2.37 -60.60
N ASP A 432 -51.86 -1.37 -61.07
CA ASP A 432 -52.39 -0.26 -61.88
C ASP A 432 -52.94 -0.72 -63.24
N ALA A 433 -52.41 -1.82 -63.78
CA ALA A 433 -52.94 -2.46 -64.98
C ALA A 433 -54.21 -3.28 -64.74
N ASN A 434 -54.58 -3.56 -63.48
CA ASN A 434 -55.78 -4.29 -63.12
C ASN A 434 -56.99 -3.33 -63.04
N ALA A 435 -58.02 -3.60 -63.84
CA ALA A 435 -59.22 -2.76 -63.91
C ALA A 435 -59.99 -2.71 -62.57
N ASP A 436 -60.04 -3.84 -61.84
CA ASP A 436 -60.73 -3.94 -60.55
C ASP A 436 -60.03 -3.10 -59.48
N TRP A 437 -58.70 -3.01 -59.55
CA TRP A 437 -57.89 -2.16 -58.67
C TRP A 437 -58.16 -0.68 -58.91
N ALA A 438 -58.26 -0.26 -60.18
CA ALA A 438 -58.55 1.14 -60.54
C ALA A 438 -59.95 1.59 -60.12
N GLY A 439 -60.89 0.66 -59.91
CA GLY A 439 -62.24 0.93 -59.43
C GLY A 439 -62.36 1.16 -57.92
N LEU A 440 -61.35 0.79 -57.13
CA LEU A 440 -61.35 0.96 -55.67
C LEU A 440 -61.05 2.40 -55.24
N SER A 441 -61.53 2.80 -54.07
CA SER A 441 -61.13 4.08 -53.47
C SER A 441 -59.69 4.05 -52.97
N THR A 442 -59.05 5.23 -52.88
CA THR A 442 -57.68 5.35 -52.36
C THR A 442 -57.54 4.83 -50.92
N ILE A 443 -58.62 4.86 -50.12
CA ILE A 443 -58.63 4.31 -48.77
C ILE A 443 -58.56 2.79 -48.82
N GLU A 444 -59.38 2.14 -49.65
CA GLU A 444 -59.42 0.68 -49.80
C GLU A 444 -58.11 0.14 -50.41
N GLN A 445 -57.56 0.84 -51.39
CA GLN A 445 -56.25 0.52 -51.97
C GLN A 445 -55.15 0.54 -50.90
N ASN A 446 -55.10 1.60 -50.09
CA ASN A 446 -54.11 1.71 -49.01
C ASN A 446 -54.30 0.64 -47.93
N GLU A 447 -55.54 0.29 -47.56
CA GLU A 447 -55.80 -0.79 -46.59
C GLU A 447 -55.31 -2.15 -47.11
N LEU A 448 -55.53 -2.46 -48.39
CA LEU A 448 -55.08 -3.71 -48.99
C LEU A 448 -53.55 -3.80 -49.07
N LEU A 449 -52.86 -2.71 -49.44
CA LEU A 449 -51.40 -2.64 -49.40
C LEU A 449 -50.86 -2.79 -47.97
N GLN A 450 -51.50 -2.14 -47.00
CA GLN A 450 -51.11 -2.22 -45.58
C GLN A 450 -51.24 -3.65 -45.03
N ARG A 451 -52.34 -4.36 -45.34
CA ARG A 451 -52.53 -5.77 -44.92
C ARG A 451 -51.45 -6.72 -45.44
N ARG A 452 -50.79 -6.37 -46.55
CA ARG A 452 -49.72 -7.17 -47.17
C ARG A 452 -48.32 -6.60 -46.93
N HIS A 453 -48.18 -5.60 -46.07
CA HIS A 453 -46.90 -4.96 -45.75
C HIS A 453 -46.21 -4.41 -47.00
N LEU A 454 -46.96 -3.65 -47.80
CA LEU A 454 -46.52 -3.02 -49.05
C LEU A 454 -46.62 -1.49 -48.96
N THR A 455 -46.42 -0.92 -47.78
CA THR A 455 -46.37 0.54 -47.58
C THR A 455 -44.94 1.05 -47.52
N GLU A 456 -44.75 2.38 -47.62
CA GLU A 456 -43.41 2.98 -47.48
C GLU A 456 -42.81 2.74 -46.07
N GLU A 457 -43.64 2.51 -45.05
CA GLU A 457 -43.17 2.16 -43.70
C GLU A 457 -42.54 0.77 -43.64
N ASP A 458 -43.00 -0.17 -44.48
CA ASP A 458 -42.47 -1.53 -44.55
C ASP A 458 -41.15 -1.62 -45.33
N ARG A 459 -40.80 -0.53 -46.05
CA ARG A 459 -39.57 -0.44 -46.82
C ARG A 459 -38.35 -0.46 -45.87
N PRO A 460 -37.38 -1.35 -46.10
CA PRO A 460 -36.13 -1.33 -45.35
C PRO A 460 -35.43 0.03 -45.46
N ARG A 461 -35.14 0.66 -44.31
CA ARG A 461 -34.40 1.93 -44.26
C ARG A 461 -32.92 1.65 -44.45
N VAL A 462 -32.37 2.11 -45.57
CA VAL A 462 -30.96 1.93 -45.91
C VAL A 462 -30.20 3.23 -45.72
N ASN A 463 -29.26 3.27 -44.79
CA ASN A 463 -28.35 4.40 -44.61
C ASN A 463 -26.90 3.95 -44.76
N VAL A 464 -26.22 4.47 -45.77
CA VAL A 464 -24.83 4.11 -46.10
C VAL A 464 -23.88 5.31 -46.05
N GLY A 465 -24.29 6.42 -45.41
CA GLY A 465 -23.55 7.68 -45.38
C GLY A 465 -22.21 7.63 -44.61
N SER A 466 -22.05 6.69 -43.68
CA SER A 466 -20.81 6.44 -42.93
C SER A 466 -20.67 4.97 -42.61
N THR A 467 -19.48 4.55 -42.17
CA THR A 467 -19.25 3.16 -41.74
C THR A 467 -20.15 2.75 -40.58
N ASP A 468 -20.38 3.66 -39.61
CA ASP A 468 -21.31 3.41 -38.49
C ASP A 468 -22.76 3.29 -38.96
N ALA A 469 -23.17 4.10 -39.96
CA ALA A 469 -24.51 4.00 -40.53
C ALA A 469 -24.73 2.68 -41.28
N ILE A 470 -23.70 2.19 -41.99
CA ILE A 470 -23.73 0.88 -42.65
C ILE A 470 -23.91 -0.22 -41.60
N LEU A 471 -23.12 -0.21 -40.52
CA LEU A 471 -23.27 -1.18 -39.44
C LEU A 471 -24.65 -1.11 -38.79
N ALA A 472 -25.16 0.08 -38.49
CA ALA A 472 -26.50 0.24 -37.92
C ALA A 472 -27.61 -0.28 -38.85
N THR A 473 -27.45 -0.11 -40.18
CA THR A 473 -28.36 -0.67 -41.17
C THR A 473 -28.31 -2.20 -41.16
N LEU A 474 -27.12 -2.79 -41.18
CA LEU A 474 -26.91 -4.24 -41.21
C LEU A 474 -27.32 -4.93 -39.90
N ASP A 475 -27.13 -4.25 -38.77
CA ASP A 475 -27.60 -4.72 -37.45
C ASP A 475 -29.15 -4.72 -37.40
N ALA A 476 -29.82 -3.84 -38.16
CA ALA A 476 -31.29 -3.81 -38.26
C ALA A 476 -31.85 -4.80 -39.30
N ILE A 477 -31.14 -5.01 -40.41
CA ILE A 477 -31.50 -5.95 -41.45
C ILE A 477 -30.26 -6.53 -42.13
N SER A 478 -30.05 -7.84 -42.01
CA SER A 478 -28.97 -8.53 -42.68
C SER A 478 -29.17 -8.52 -44.21
N LEU A 479 -28.09 -8.70 -44.97
CA LEU A 479 -28.15 -8.79 -46.43
C LEU A 479 -29.10 -9.90 -46.91
N SER A 480 -29.07 -11.07 -46.25
CA SER A 480 -29.96 -12.20 -46.54
C SER A 480 -31.42 -11.88 -46.26
N ALA A 481 -31.74 -11.31 -45.09
CA ALA A 481 -33.10 -10.93 -44.73
C ALA A 481 -33.66 -9.86 -45.67
N PHE A 482 -32.81 -8.97 -46.17
CA PHE A 482 -33.21 -8.00 -47.19
C PHE A 482 -33.49 -8.68 -48.53
N ALA A 483 -32.61 -9.57 -48.99
CA ALA A 483 -32.84 -10.35 -50.21
C ALA A 483 -34.15 -11.16 -50.15
N ASP A 484 -34.46 -11.78 -49.01
CA ASP A 484 -35.70 -12.52 -48.77
C ASP A 484 -36.94 -11.62 -48.87
N ARG A 485 -36.86 -10.38 -48.36
CA ARG A 485 -37.95 -9.41 -48.50
C ARG A 485 -38.20 -9.06 -49.95
N ILE A 486 -37.15 -8.85 -50.74
CA ILE A 486 -37.25 -8.57 -52.19
C ILE A 486 -37.92 -9.75 -52.90
N ALA A 487 -37.47 -10.97 -52.63
CA ALA A 487 -38.03 -12.18 -53.23
C ALA A 487 -39.52 -12.38 -52.87
N ALA A 488 -39.92 -11.98 -51.66
CA ALA A 488 -41.30 -12.07 -51.21
C ALA A 488 -42.24 -11.02 -51.82
N LEU A 489 -41.72 -9.92 -52.41
CA LEU A 489 -42.55 -8.82 -52.91
C LEU A 489 -43.55 -9.27 -53.98
N SER A 490 -43.12 -10.02 -54.99
CA SER A 490 -44.04 -10.47 -56.06
C SER A 490 -45.22 -11.23 -55.49
N GLY A 491 -44.98 -12.20 -54.60
CA GLY A 491 -46.04 -12.99 -53.98
C GLY A 491 -46.95 -12.17 -53.04
N ARG A 492 -46.45 -11.08 -52.45
CA ARG A 492 -47.30 -10.14 -51.69
C ARG A 492 -48.24 -9.37 -52.62
N PHE A 493 -47.73 -8.89 -53.76
CA PHE A 493 -48.56 -8.24 -54.79
C PHE A 493 -49.58 -9.21 -55.41
N ASP A 494 -49.21 -10.47 -55.66
CA ASP A 494 -50.14 -11.50 -56.14
C ASP A 494 -51.31 -11.68 -55.17
N ARG A 495 -51.04 -11.71 -53.86
CA ARG A 495 -52.09 -11.76 -52.84
C ARG A 495 -52.96 -10.52 -52.79
N VAL A 496 -52.41 -9.33 -53.04
CA VAL A 496 -53.23 -8.10 -53.18
C VAL A 496 -54.17 -8.25 -54.36
N ILE A 497 -53.69 -8.72 -55.52
CA ILE A 497 -54.55 -8.96 -56.70
C ILE A 497 -55.69 -9.93 -56.36
N THR A 498 -55.40 -11.02 -55.64
CA THR A 498 -56.43 -11.95 -55.16
C THR A 498 -57.42 -11.29 -54.19
N ASP A 499 -56.94 -10.46 -53.26
CA ASP A 499 -57.78 -9.76 -52.29
C ASP A 499 -58.69 -8.72 -52.96
N VAL A 500 -58.20 -8.05 -54.01
CA VAL A 500 -58.98 -7.12 -54.86
C VAL A 500 -60.12 -7.86 -55.55
N ALA A 501 -59.82 -8.99 -56.21
CA ALA A 501 -60.83 -9.80 -56.89
C ALA A 501 -61.93 -10.28 -55.92
N LYS A 502 -61.57 -10.67 -54.68
CA LYS A 502 -62.53 -11.05 -53.63
C LYS A 502 -63.40 -9.89 -53.14
N LEU A 503 -62.87 -8.66 -53.16
CA LEU A 503 -63.58 -7.49 -52.69
C LEU A 503 -64.60 -6.99 -53.73
N VAL A 504 -64.24 -7.02 -55.02
CA VAL A 504 -65.09 -6.56 -56.12
C VAL A 504 -66.17 -7.59 -56.48
N GLU A 505 -65.83 -8.89 -56.47
CA GLU A 505 -66.79 -9.98 -56.74
C GLU A 505 -66.69 -11.08 -55.67
N PRO A 506 -67.43 -10.97 -54.55
CA PRO A 506 -67.35 -11.92 -53.43
C PRO A 506 -67.75 -13.37 -53.74
N GLU A 507 -68.49 -13.60 -54.84
CA GLU A 507 -68.90 -14.94 -55.31
C GLU A 507 -67.87 -15.60 -56.26
N THR A 508 -66.76 -14.93 -56.56
CA THR A 508 -65.73 -15.44 -57.49
C THR A 508 -64.98 -16.64 -56.90
N THR A 509 -65.01 -17.76 -57.62
CA THR A 509 -64.30 -18.99 -57.23
C THR A 509 -62.91 -19.02 -57.87
N PHE A 510 -61.87 -19.10 -57.04
CA PHE A 510 -60.48 -19.19 -57.51
C PHE A 510 -60.13 -20.65 -57.84
N VAL A 511 -59.63 -20.88 -59.05
CA VAL A 511 -59.24 -22.23 -59.52
C VAL A 511 -57.74 -22.28 -59.73
N ALA A 512 -57.06 -23.05 -58.88
CA ALA A 512 -55.63 -23.32 -59.02
C ALA A 512 -55.39 -24.34 -60.14
N LEU A 513 -54.60 -23.96 -61.14
CA LEU A 513 -54.26 -24.86 -62.24
C LEU A 513 -53.31 -25.98 -61.78
N PRO A 514 -53.57 -27.26 -62.13
CA PRO A 514 -52.73 -28.38 -61.73
C PRO A 514 -51.31 -28.24 -62.30
N ARG A 515 -50.29 -28.12 -61.44
CA ARG A 515 -48.89 -28.00 -61.88
C ARG A 515 -48.33 -29.36 -62.27
N ARG A 516 -47.95 -29.53 -63.56
CA ARG A 516 -47.32 -30.75 -64.10
C ARG A 516 -46.04 -30.40 -64.87
N THR A 517 -45.07 -31.31 -64.87
CA THR A 517 -43.86 -31.18 -65.72
C THR A 517 -44.10 -31.89 -67.04
N PHE A 518 -44.08 -31.14 -68.15
CA PHE A 518 -44.35 -31.67 -69.49
C PHE A 518 -43.06 -32.08 -70.18
N ARG A 519 -43.05 -33.27 -70.80
CA ARG A 519 -41.91 -33.81 -71.57
C ARG A 519 -42.24 -34.02 -73.05
N THR A 520 -43.53 -33.97 -73.42
CA THR A 520 -44.00 -34.14 -74.80
C THR A 520 -45.15 -33.17 -75.11
N ALA A 521 -45.36 -32.84 -76.39
CA ALA A 521 -46.48 -31.98 -76.80
C ALA A 521 -47.85 -32.59 -76.45
N ALA A 522 -47.99 -33.92 -76.57
CA ALA A 522 -49.23 -34.62 -76.21
C ALA A 522 -49.60 -34.49 -74.72
N GLU A 523 -48.60 -34.38 -73.83
CA GLU A 523 -48.84 -34.13 -72.40
C GLU A 523 -49.36 -32.71 -72.12
N VAL A 524 -48.97 -31.74 -72.96
CA VAL A 524 -49.48 -30.36 -72.87
C VAL A 524 -50.93 -30.31 -73.32
N ASP A 525 -51.26 -30.93 -74.46
CA ASP A 525 -52.62 -30.95 -75.00
C ASP A 525 -53.60 -31.64 -74.03
N ALA A 526 -53.20 -32.80 -73.48
CA ALA A 526 -54.01 -33.50 -72.48
C ALA A 526 -54.22 -32.68 -71.19
N TRP A 527 -53.25 -31.84 -70.83
CA TRP A 527 -53.39 -30.93 -69.69
C TRP A 527 -54.28 -29.74 -70.00
N LEU A 528 -54.22 -29.18 -71.22
CA LEU A 528 -55.12 -28.12 -71.66
C LEU A 528 -56.58 -28.59 -71.68
N ASP A 529 -56.84 -29.83 -72.08
CA ASP A 529 -58.19 -30.42 -72.05
C ASP A 529 -58.72 -30.61 -70.61
N ASP A 530 -57.85 -31.06 -69.68
CA ASP A 530 -58.17 -31.23 -68.26
C ASP A 530 -58.48 -29.88 -67.60
N VAL A 531 -57.58 -28.91 -67.78
CA VAL A 531 -57.76 -27.52 -67.31
C VAL A 531 -59.01 -26.88 -67.92
N GLY A 532 -59.20 -27.02 -69.22
CA GLY A 532 -60.35 -26.47 -69.92
C GLY A 532 -61.67 -27.03 -69.40
N SER A 533 -61.70 -28.31 -69.04
CA SER A 533 -62.86 -28.96 -68.43
C SER A 533 -63.12 -28.45 -67.01
N GLN A 534 -62.07 -28.31 -66.19
CA GLN A 534 -62.16 -27.78 -64.83
C GLN A 534 -62.68 -26.33 -64.82
N LEU A 535 -62.17 -25.47 -65.70
CA LEU A 535 -62.61 -24.08 -65.79
C LEU A 535 -64.06 -23.95 -66.26
N LYS A 536 -64.48 -24.76 -67.23
CA LYS A 536 -65.89 -24.78 -67.69
C LYS A 536 -66.86 -25.25 -66.60
N GLN A 537 -66.44 -26.16 -65.73
CA GLN A 537 -67.26 -26.57 -64.58
C GLN A 537 -67.30 -25.50 -63.50
N ALA A 538 -66.16 -24.88 -63.20
CA ALA A 538 -66.08 -23.83 -62.20
C ALA A 538 -66.92 -22.60 -62.61
N VAL A 539 -66.88 -22.21 -63.89
CA VAL A 539 -67.62 -21.02 -64.38
C VAL A 539 -69.14 -21.21 -64.35
N ALA A 540 -69.61 -22.46 -64.35
CA ALA A 540 -71.03 -22.77 -64.21
C ALA A 540 -71.57 -22.46 -62.80
N ASN A 541 -70.70 -22.33 -61.79
CA ASN A 541 -71.06 -22.07 -60.39
C ASN A 541 -70.80 -20.61 -59.95
N GLY A 542 -70.34 -19.75 -60.85
CA GLY A 542 -70.01 -18.35 -60.59
C GLY A 542 -68.85 -17.84 -61.44
N PRO A 543 -68.49 -16.55 -61.36
CA PRO A 543 -67.29 -16.04 -62.00
C PRO A 543 -66.04 -16.79 -61.51
N VAL A 544 -65.10 -17.07 -62.42
CA VAL A 544 -63.86 -17.80 -62.10
C VAL A 544 -62.65 -16.95 -62.41
N SER A 545 -61.74 -16.89 -61.46
CA SER A 545 -60.42 -16.29 -61.63
C SER A 545 -59.33 -17.34 -61.44
N LEU A 546 -58.25 -17.22 -62.22
CA LEU A 546 -57.11 -18.13 -62.18
C LEU A 546 -56.14 -17.66 -61.09
N GLU A 547 -55.68 -18.61 -60.26
CA GLU A 547 -54.65 -18.39 -59.22
C GLU A 547 -53.22 -18.63 -59.72
#